data_AF-A0AA37TM45-F1
#
_entry.id   AF-A0AA37TM45-F1
#
_cell.length_a   1.000
_cell.length_b   1.000
_cell.length_c   1.000
_cell.angle_alpha   90.00
_cell.angle_beta   90.00
_cell.angle_gamma   90.00
#
_symmetry.space_group_name_H-M   'P 1'
#
loop_
_entity.id
_entity.type
_entity.pdbx_description
1 polymer ?
#
loop_
_entity_poly.entity_id
_entity_poly.type
_entity_poly.pdbx_seq_one_letter_code
_entity_poly.pdbx_strand_id
1 'polypeptide(L)'
;MRLGLVDSPGRVQLAAVVAKEIPSVDDLRRKSEVTDDEIEAATAAYLADENAKPFAFKSGPTIDVAKAIEMHPQAKMLLADEATTTGLRRTMVMTAVIMGFPVQG
;
A
#
# COMPACT_ATOMS: atom_id res chain seq x y z
N MET A 1 27.02 -3.19 55.40
CA MET A 1 25.78 -3.17 54.60
C MET A 1 26.14 -3.41 53.14
N ARG A 2 25.74 -4.56 52.57
CA ARG A 2 25.83 -4.87 51.14
C ARG A 2 24.56 -4.34 50.48
N LEU A 3 24.66 -3.40 49.54
CA LEU A 3 23.53 -2.95 48.72
C LEU A 3 23.65 -3.60 47.33
N GLY A 4 22.54 -4.18 46.88
CA GLY A 4 22.46 -5.23 45.88
C GLY A 4 22.75 -4.83 44.43
N LEU A 5 23.20 -5.85 43.72
CA LEU A 5 23.26 -6.04 42.28
C LEU A 5 21.84 -6.22 41.68
N VAL A 6 21.74 -6.17 40.36
CA VAL A 6 20.64 -6.57 39.42
C VAL A 6 19.62 -5.48 39.06
N ASP A 7 19.13 -5.31 37.84
CA ASP A 7 19.44 -5.72 36.46
C ASP A 7 18.32 -5.08 35.58
N SER A 8 18.50 -5.06 34.25
CA SER A 8 17.50 -4.92 33.18
C SER A 8 17.10 -3.50 32.67
N PRO A 9 17.64 -3.07 31.51
CA PRO A 9 17.00 -2.05 30.67
C PRO A 9 15.84 -2.69 29.89
N GLY A 10 14.70 -2.91 30.56
CA GLY A 10 13.54 -3.60 30.00
C GLY A 10 12.33 -2.73 29.67
N ARG A 11 12.43 -1.39 29.73
CA ARG A 11 11.23 -0.51 29.72
C ARG A 11 11.06 0.41 28.51
N VAL A 12 11.70 0.09 27.38
CA VAL A 12 11.38 0.78 26.11
C VAL A 12 10.67 -0.14 25.10
N GLN A 13 10.40 -1.40 25.45
CA GLN A 13 9.73 -2.37 24.57
C GLN A 13 8.19 -2.37 24.66
N LEU A 14 7.56 -1.30 25.15
CA LEU A 14 6.10 -1.24 25.33
C LEU A 14 5.39 -0.14 24.51
N ALA A 15 6.11 0.58 23.65
CA ALA A 15 5.51 1.52 22.69
C ALA A 15 5.54 1.01 21.24
N ALA A 16 6.20 -0.13 20.99
CA ALA A 16 6.29 -0.75 19.65
C ALA A 16 5.25 -1.87 19.42
N VAL A 17 4.39 -2.15 20.40
CA VAL A 17 3.34 -3.16 20.27
C VAL A 17 2.00 -2.42 20.13
N VAL A 18 1.39 -2.52 18.95
CA VAL A 18 0.01 -2.12 18.62
C VAL A 18 -0.23 -0.65 18.20
N ALA A 19 0.52 -0.15 17.21
CA ALA A 19 -0.16 0.47 16.08
C ALA A 19 -0.25 -0.63 15.03
N LYS A 20 -1.47 -1.05 14.67
CA LYS A 20 -1.70 -1.99 13.57
C LYS A 20 -1.28 -1.26 12.29
N GLU A 21 0.02 -1.31 11.95
CA GLU A 21 0.51 -0.77 10.67
C GLU A 21 -0.33 -1.44 9.58
N ILE A 22 -1.17 -0.66 8.91
CA ILE A 22 -1.91 -1.14 7.75
C ILE A 22 -0.82 -1.40 6.70
N PRO A 23 -0.56 -2.66 6.33
CA PRO A 23 0.51 -2.96 5.38
C PRO A 23 0.17 -2.32 4.04
N SER A 24 1.15 -1.70 3.38
CA SER A 24 1.01 -1.27 1.99
C SER A 24 0.94 -2.48 1.05
N VAL A 25 0.54 -2.29 -0.20
CA VAL A 25 0.61 -3.35 -1.21
C VAL A 25 2.06 -3.85 -1.38
N ASP A 26 3.06 -2.98 -1.31
CA ASP A 26 4.47 -3.42 -1.35
C ASP A 26 4.84 -4.29 -0.13
N ASP A 27 4.33 -3.99 1.07
CA ASP A 27 4.52 -4.85 2.24
C ASP A 27 3.92 -6.24 2.04
N LEU A 28 2.70 -6.31 1.48
CA LEU A 28 2.04 -7.57 1.16
C LEU A 28 2.79 -8.34 0.07
N ARG A 29 3.30 -7.63 -0.95
CA ARG A 29 4.13 -8.22 -2.00
C ARG A 29 5.42 -8.82 -1.45
N ARG A 30 6.12 -8.10 -0.57
CA ARG A 30 7.34 -8.59 0.09
C ARG A 30 7.09 -9.84 0.95
N LYS A 31 5.86 -10.02 1.45
CA LYS A 31 5.40 -11.21 2.17
C LYS A 31 4.81 -12.31 1.27
N SER A 32 4.79 -12.09 -0.04
CA SER A 32 4.14 -12.97 -1.03
C SER A 32 2.64 -13.17 -0.80
N GLU A 33 1.99 -12.23 -0.12
CA GLU A 33 0.52 -12.21 0.06
C GLU A 33 -0.18 -11.59 -1.16
N VAL A 34 0.54 -10.81 -1.97
CA VAL A 34 0.09 -10.23 -3.24
C VAL A 34 1.18 -10.47 -4.29
N THR A 35 0.81 -10.87 -5.50
CA THR A 35 1.77 -11.05 -6.60
C THR A 35 1.89 -9.83 -7.50
N ASP A 36 2.98 -9.74 -8.26
CA ASP A 36 3.15 -8.70 -9.30
C ASP A 36 2.01 -8.79 -10.35
N ASP A 37 1.56 -10.00 -10.71
CA ASP A 37 0.41 -10.20 -11.62
C ASP A 37 -0.89 -9.59 -11.07
N GLU A 38 -1.10 -9.67 -9.76
CA GLU A 38 -2.28 -9.07 -9.13
C GLU A 38 -2.21 -7.55 -9.09
N ILE A 39 -1.01 -6.99 -8.88
CA ILE A 39 -0.75 -5.55 -8.97
C ILE A 39 -1.00 -5.07 -10.41
N GLU A 40 -0.55 -5.84 -11.39
CA GLU A 40 -0.79 -5.56 -12.80
C GLU A 40 -2.28 -5.64 -13.14
N ALA A 41 -2.99 -6.64 -12.61
CA ALA A 41 -4.44 -6.78 -12.79
C ALA A 41 -5.21 -5.60 -12.15
N ALA A 42 -4.84 -5.17 -10.95
CA ALA A 42 -5.43 -3.99 -10.31
C ALA A 42 -5.20 -2.72 -11.13
N THR A 43 -3.98 -2.56 -11.65
CA THR A 43 -3.60 -1.45 -12.54
C THR A 43 -4.43 -1.47 -13.83
N ALA A 44 -4.55 -2.63 -14.47
CA ALA A 44 -5.32 -2.79 -15.71
C ALA A 44 -6.82 -2.55 -15.49
N ALA A 45 -7.38 -3.01 -14.36
CA ALA A 45 -8.78 -2.78 -14.01
C ALA A 45 -9.09 -1.29 -13.87
N TYR A 46 -8.24 -0.52 -13.18
CA TYR A 46 -8.43 0.93 -13.06
C TYR A 46 -8.25 1.66 -14.40
N LEU A 47 -7.29 1.26 -15.23
CA LEU A 47 -7.11 1.88 -16.55
C LEU A 47 -8.25 1.56 -17.53
N ALA A 48 -8.96 0.43 -17.34
CA ALA A 48 -10.14 0.08 -18.12
C ALA A 48 -11.39 0.84 -17.65
N ASP A 49 -11.49 1.07 -16.34
CA ASP A 49 -12.56 1.86 -15.71
C ASP A 49 -12.03 2.60 -14.48
N GLU A 50 -11.88 3.92 -14.59
CA GLU A 50 -11.37 4.76 -13.49
C GLU A 50 -12.35 4.84 -12.31
N ASN A 51 -13.61 4.44 -12.51
CA ASN A 51 -14.62 4.30 -11.47
C ASN A 51 -14.81 2.85 -11.01
N ALA A 52 -13.86 1.96 -11.34
CA ALA A 52 -13.90 0.59 -10.92
C ALA A 52 -14.06 0.47 -9.40
N LYS A 53 -14.81 -0.55 -8.99
CA LYS A 53 -14.90 -0.93 -7.57
C LYS A 53 -13.51 -1.29 -7.03
N PRO A 54 -13.28 -1.20 -5.70
CA PRO A 54 -12.05 -1.65 -5.08
C PRO A 54 -11.66 -3.05 -5.57
N PHE A 55 -10.41 -3.20 -5.98
CA PHE A 55 -9.88 -4.45 -6.50
C PHE A 55 -9.55 -5.38 -5.34
N ALA A 56 -10.10 -6.60 -5.36
CA ALA A 56 -9.83 -7.60 -4.35
C ALA A 56 -8.62 -8.46 -4.74
N PHE A 57 -7.59 -8.46 -3.90
CA PHE A 57 -6.49 -9.41 -4.00
C PHE A 57 -6.97 -10.81 -3.59
N LYS A 58 -6.33 -11.85 -4.13
CA LYS A 58 -6.66 -13.25 -3.84
C LYS A 58 -6.46 -13.62 -2.37
N SER A 59 -5.56 -12.92 -1.68
CA SER A 59 -5.33 -13.08 -0.24
C SER A 59 -6.43 -12.48 0.64
N GLY A 60 -7.36 -11.71 0.08
CA GLY A 60 -8.49 -11.10 0.78
C GLY A 60 -8.47 -9.58 0.95
N PRO A 61 -7.31 -8.88 1.07
CA PRO A 61 -7.30 -7.43 1.11
C PRO A 61 -7.85 -6.80 -0.18
N THR A 62 -8.46 -5.63 -0.06
CA THR A 62 -8.99 -4.87 -1.19
C THR A 62 -8.30 -3.52 -1.31
N ILE A 63 -7.96 -3.10 -2.53
CA ILE A 63 -7.35 -1.80 -2.82
C ILE A 63 -8.30 -0.92 -3.63
N ASP A 64 -8.55 0.28 -3.12
CA ASP A 64 -9.21 1.34 -3.88
C ASP A 64 -8.12 2.14 -4.61
N VAL A 65 -7.98 1.88 -5.92
CA VAL A 65 -6.94 2.49 -6.75
C VAL A 65 -7.18 3.99 -6.91
N ALA A 66 -8.44 4.42 -7.04
CA ALA A 66 -8.78 5.84 -7.14
C ALA A 66 -8.37 6.58 -5.87
N LYS A 67 -8.71 6.03 -4.70
CA LYS A 67 -8.29 6.58 -3.41
C LYS A 67 -6.77 6.56 -3.22
N ALA A 68 -6.09 5.51 -3.70
CA ALA A 68 -4.63 5.45 -3.66
C ALA A 68 -3.98 6.57 -4.51
N ILE A 69 -4.55 6.88 -5.67
CA ILE A 69 -4.13 7.99 -6.52
C ILE A 69 -4.41 9.34 -5.86
N GLU A 70 -5.55 9.51 -5.20
CA GLU A 70 -5.87 10.75 -4.48
C GLU A 70 -4.88 11.06 -3.36
N MET A 71 -4.33 10.03 -2.71
CA MET A 71 -3.28 10.17 -1.71
C MET A 71 -1.91 10.52 -2.31
N HIS A 72 -1.77 10.54 -3.64
CA HIS A 72 -0.52 10.83 -4.35
C HIS A 72 -0.68 12.05 -5.29
N PRO A 73 -0.46 13.29 -4.81
CA PRO A 73 -0.73 14.52 -5.57
C PRO A 73 -0.06 14.59 -6.95
N GLN A 74 1.15 14.05 -7.08
CA GLN A 74 1.86 13.97 -8.36
C GLN A 74 1.18 12.99 -9.33
N ALA A 75 0.64 11.87 -8.85
CA ALA A 75 -0.08 10.92 -9.69
C ALA A 75 -1.38 11.54 -10.16
N LYS A 76 -2.13 12.17 -9.25
CA LYS A 76 -3.36 12.89 -9.60
C LYS A 76 -3.14 13.96 -10.66
N MET A 77 -2.11 14.80 -10.51
CA MET A 77 -1.82 15.86 -11.49
C MET A 77 -1.45 15.29 -12.85
N LEU A 78 -0.62 14.25 -12.88
CA LEU A 78 -0.14 13.64 -14.12
C LEU A 78 -1.26 12.86 -14.83
N LEU A 79 -2.11 12.16 -14.09
CA LEU A 79 -3.25 11.41 -14.65
C LEU A 79 -4.38 12.32 -15.15
N ALA A 80 -4.47 13.56 -14.65
CA ALA A 80 -5.39 14.58 -15.15
C ALA A 80 -4.93 15.24 -16.46
N ASP A 81 -3.65 15.14 -16.82
CA ASP A 81 -3.11 15.68 -18.06
C ASP A 81 -3.35 14.70 -19.22
N GLU A 82 -4.13 15.13 -20.21
CA GLU A 82 -4.43 14.34 -21.42
C GLU A 82 -3.19 14.14 -22.31
N ALA A 83 -2.17 15.00 -22.19
CA ALA A 83 -0.90 14.85 -22.91
C ALA A 83 -0.01 13.74 -22.31
N THR A 84 -0.38 13.19 -21.15
CA THR A 84 0.35 12.07 -20.53
C THR A 84 0.32 10.85 -21.43
N THR A 85 1.50 10.36 -21.78
CA THR A 85 1.65 9.12 -22.56
C THR A 85 1.03 7.92 -21.84
N THR A 86 0.48 6.97 -22.60
CA THR A 86 -0.14 5.74 -22.05
C THR A 86 0.82 4.96 -21.14
N GLY A 87 2.10 4.89 -21.51
CA GLY A 87 3.13 4.21 -20.70
C GLY A 87 3.33 4.88 -19.35
N LEU A 88 3.44 6.21 -19.33
CA LEU A 88 3.59 6.97 -18.09
C LEU A 88 2.32 6.92 -17.23
N ARG A 89 1.14 6.96 -17.84
CA ARG A 89 -0.15 6.77 -17.17
C ARG A 89 -0.17 5.43 -16.41
N ARG A 90 0.17 4.34 -17.09
CA ARG A 90 0.25 3.00 -16.49
C ARG A 90 1.24 2.95 -15.34
N THR A 91 2.43 3.51 -15.51
CA THR A 91 3.45 3.56 -14.44
C THR A 91 2.93 4.29 -13.21
N MET A 92 2.30 5.46 -13.37
CA MET A 92 1.79 6.22 -12.21
C MET A 92 0.66 5.49 -11.48
N VAL A 93 -0.24 4.82 -12.20
CA VAL A 93 -1.29 3.99 -11.59
C VAL A 93 -0.64 2.82 -10.83
N MET A 94 0.31 2.11 -11.43
CA MET A 94 1.01 1.00 -10.77
C MET A 94 1.75 1.47 -9.52
N THR A 95 2.43 2.62 -9.57
CA THR A 95 3.07 3.22 -8.38
C THR A 95 2.04 3.52 -7.29
N ALA A 96 0.89 4.09 -7.64
CA ALA A 96 -0.19 4.35 -6.68
C ALA A 96 -0.72 3.06 -6.05
N VAL A 97 -0.87 1.98 -6.83
CA VAL A 97 -1.28 0.66 -6.31
C VAL A 97 -0.23 0.14 -5.31
N ILE A 98 1.05 0.13 -5.69
CA ILE A 98 2.15 -0.39 -4.85
C ILE A 98 2.26 0.36 -3.52
N MET A 99 2.13 1.69 -3.56
CA MET A 99 2.18 2.54 -2.36
C MET A 99 0.83 2.64 -1.63
N GLY A 100 -0.23 2.06 -2.18
CA GLY A 100 -1.56 2.09 -1.62
C GLY A 100 -1.68 1.23 -0.37
N PHE A 101 -2.62 1.60 0.50
CA PHE A 101 -2.93 0.87 1.73
C PHE A 101 -4.24 0.10 1.54
N PRO A 102 -4.18 -1.21 1.26
CA PRO A 102 -5.37 -2.03 1.13
C PRO A 102 -6.10 -2.17 2.47
N VAL A 103 -7.43 -2.23 2.41
CA VAL A 103 -8.28 -2.52 3.57
C VAL A 103 -8.52 -4.03 3.64
N GLN A 104 -8.47 -4.60 4.85
CA GLN A 104 -8.91 -5.99 5.05
C GLN A 104 -10.42 -6.05 4.74
N GLY A 105 -10.78 -6.88 3.76
CA GLY A 105 -12.16 -7.19 3.41
C GLY A 105 -12.83 -8.10 4.41
#